data_AF-A0A1V4XHU7-F1
#
_entry.id   AF-A0A1V4XHU7-F1
#
_cell.length_a   1.000
_cell.length_b   1.000
_cell.length_c   1.000
_cell.angle_alpha   90.00
_cell.angle_beta   90.00
_cell.angle_gamma   90.00
#
_symmetry.space_group_name_H-M   'P 1'
#
loop_
_entity.id
_entity.type
_entity.pdbx_description
1 polymer ?
#
loop_
_entity_poly.entity_id
_entity_poly.type
_entity_poly.pdbx_seq_one_letter_code
_entity_poly.pdbx_strand_id
1 'polypeptide(L)'
;MDANFYEFWSQFFSSLAKGQKQIDDLNKWRDLGLEGADAFSSLFRKVYGLESSPAGKPAEANLWEKSAENFQKSMRDFLALFDVVPRQDYQDLMDECQALREKTAKQEETIAALRKRRGKKAAAPEETVEGLREVIRKQSDEFQSLMKAMANIFQTPPKS
;
A
#
# COMPACT_ATOMS: atom_id res chain seq x y z
N MET A 1 30.87 -12.10 6.00
CA MET A 1 31.90 -11.05 5.78
C MET A 1 33.29 -11.66 5.87
N ASP A 2 34.18 -11.33 4.93
CA ASP A 2 35.57 -11.82 4.87
C ASP A 2 36.59 -10.67 5.08
N ALA A 3 37.87 -11.00 5.21
CA ALA A 3 38.94 -10.00 5.42
C ALA A 3 39.02 -8.99 4.26
N ASN A 4 38.82 -9.46 3.02
CA ASN A 4 38.85 -8.63 1.82
C ASN A 4 37.71 -7.59 1.84
N PHE A 5 36.52 -7.96 2.32
CA PHE A 5 35.40 -7.04 2.48
C PHE A 5 35.73 -5.90 3.45
N TYR A 6 36.34 -6.20 4.61
CA TYR A 6 36.73 -5.15 5.56
C TYR A 6 37.88 -4.29 5.04
N GLU A 7 38.87 -4.90 4.39
CA GLU A 7 39.99 -4.18 3.77
C GLU A 7 39.49 -3.23 2.68
N PHE A 8 38.52 -3.67 1.87
CA PHE A 8 37.87 -2.84 0.87
C PHE A 8 37.26 -1.57 1.48
N TRP A 9 36.41 -1.73 2.51
CA TRP A 9 35.78 -0.59 3.16
C TRP A 9 36.78 0.29 3.93
N SER A 10 37.78 -0.30 4.58
CA SER A 10 38.87 0.42 5.24
C SER A 10 39.61 1.34 4.28
N GLN A 11 40.01 0.82 3.12
CA GLN A 11 40.69 1.59 2.08
C GLN A 11 39.76 2.64 1.48
N PHE A 12 38.52 2.28 1.15
CA PHE A 12 37.51 3.19 0.60
C PHE A 12 37.25 4.39 1.51
N PHE A 13 36.96 4.18 2.79
CA PHE A 13 36.70 5.27 3.73
C PHE A 13 37.96 6.10 4.00
N SER A 14 39.13 5.46 4.00
CA SER A 14 40.41 6.17 4.16
C SER A 14 40.70 7.11 2.97
N SER A 15 40.41 6.71 1.74
CA SER A 15 40.56 7.59 0.58
C SER A 15 39.47 8.65 0.51
N LEU A 16 38.24 8.33 0.92
CA LEU A 16 37.17 9.32 1.06
C LEU A 16 37.55 10.42 2.07
N ALA A 17 38.11 10.05 3.22
CA ALA A 17 38.58 11.00 4.23
C ALA A 17 39.72 11.91 3.73
N LYS A 18 40.49 11.47 2.73
CA LYS A 18 41.54 12.25 2.07
C LYS A 18 41.00 13.17 0.96
N GLY A 19 39.68 13.23 0.75
CA GLY A 19 39.04 14.11 -0.23
C GLY A 19 39.03 13.57 -1.66
N GLN A 20 39.33 12.29 -1.87
CA GLN A 20 39.16 11.65 -3.18
C GLN A 20 37.65 11.47 -3.47
N LYS A 21 37.16 11.97 -4.61
CA LYS A 21 35.75 11.86 -5.06
C LYS A 21 35.34 10.41 -5.38
N GLN A 22 35.14 9.60 -4.35
CA GLN A 22 34.80 8.18 -4.50
C GLN A 22 33.32 7.87 -4.25
N ILE A 23 32.55 8.81 -3.70
CA ILE A 23 31.10 8.65 -3.52
C ILE A 23 30.36 8.63 -4.86
N ASP A 24 30.78 9.45 -5.82
CA ASP A 24 30.18 9.49 -7.16
C ASP A 24 30.38 8.14 -7.88
N ASP A 25 31.56 7.54 -7.72
CA ASP A 25 31.89 6.25 -8.31
C ASP A 25 31.16 5.09 -7.62
N LEU A 26 30.93 5.16 -6.30
CA LEU A 26 30.10 4.20 -5.58
C LEU A 26 28.64 4.22 -6.08
N ASN A 27 28.07 5.41 -6.31
CA ASN A 27 26.70 5.52 -6.83
C ASN A 27 26.60 4.99 -8.27
N LYS A 28 27.56 5.34 -9.14
CA LYS A 28 27.62 4.81 -10.51
C LYS A 28 27.79 3.29 -10.54
N TRP A 29 28.61 2.75 -9.66
CA TRP A 29 28.81 1.31 -9.52
C TRP A 29 27.52 0.58 -9.15
N ARG A 30 26.71 1.17 -8.25
CA ARG A 30 25.40 0.63 -7.90
C ARG A 30 24.44 0.65 -9.10
N ASP A 31 24.44 1.73 -9.87
CA ASP A 31 23.42 1.96 -10.91
C ASP A 31 23.77 1.31 -12.26
N LEU A 32 25.05 1.19 -12.60
CA LEU A 32 25.54 0.70 -13.90
C LEU A 32 26.41 -0.56 -13.80
N GLY A 33 26.71 -1.04 -12.58
CA GLY A 33 27.74 -2.04 -12.38
C GLY A 33 29.15 -1.51 -12.66
N LEU A 34 30.11 -2.42 -12.76
CA LEU A 34 31.57 -2.15 -12.73
C LEU A 34 32.12 -1.43 -13.97
N GLU A 35 31.31 -1.20 -15.00
CA GLU A 35 31.71 -0.53 -16.25
C GLU A 35 31.73 1.00 -16.16
N GLY A 36 31.15 1.60 -15.10
CA GLY A 36 31.04 3.06 -14.95
C GLY A 36 31.87 3.69 -13.82
N ALA A 37 32.65 2.89 -13.07
CA ALA A 37 33.29 3.31 -11.82
C ALA A 37 34.76 2.87 -11.74
N ASP A 38 35.62 3.48 -12.55
CA ASP A 38 37.03 3.09 -12.72
C ASP A 38 37.80 3.00 -11.39
N ALA A 39 37.62 3.96 -10.47
CA ALA A 39 38.32 3.96 -9.20
C ALA A 39 37.82 2.87 -8.24
N PHE A 40 36.51 2.61 -8.23
CA PHE A 40 35.89 1.58 -7.40
C PHE A 40 36.25 0.17 -7.91
N SER A 41 36.17 -0.03 -9.23
CA SER A 41 36.57 -1.27 -9.90
C SER A 41 38.05 -1.56 -9.72
N SER A 42 38.92 -0.54 -9.76
CA SER A 42 40.35 -0.70 -9.48
C SER A 42 40.62 -1.12 -8.04
N LEU A 43 40.00 -0.46 -7.06
CA LEU A 43 40.14 -0.83 -5.65
C LEU A 43 39.66 -2.26 -5.40
N PHE A 44 38.53 -2.64 -5.99
CA PHE A 44 37.99 -4.00 -5.88
C PHE A 44 38.96 -5.03 -6.46
N ARG A 45 39.49 -4.79 -7.67
CA ARG A 45 40.47 -5.69 -8.31
C ARG A 45 41.72 -5.85 -7.45
N LYS A 46 42.20 -4.76 -6.85
CA LYS A 46 43.37 -4.78 -5.96
C LYS A 46 43.14 -5.63 -4.72
N VAL A 47 42.04 -5.38 -4.00
CA VAL A 47 41.74 -6.05 -2.72
C VAL A 47 41.44 -7.54 -2.92
N TYR A 48 40.82 -7.90 -4.05
CA TYR A 48 40.50 -9.29 -4.37
C TYR A 48 41.57 -10.00 -5.22
N GLY A 49 42.74 -9.38 -5.45
CA GLY A 49 43.87 -10.02 -6.12
C GLY A 49 43.67 -10.27 -7.63
N LEU A 50 42.84 -9.45 -8.27
CA LEU A 50 42.47 -9.56 -9.68
C LEU A 50 43.35 -8.67 -10.59
N GLU A 51 44.36 -7.99 -10.03
CA GLU A 51 45.30 -7.12 -10.79
C GLU A 51 46.32 -7.90 -11.63
N SER A 52 46.64 -9.14 -11.26
CA SER A 52 47.80 -9.86 -11.82
C SER A 52 47.49 -10.75 -13.03
N SER A 53 46.29 -10.66 -13.60
CA SER A 53 45.84 -11.63 -14.59
C SER A 53 45.66 -10.97 -15.97
N PRO A 54 46.30 -11.48 -17.03
CA PRO A 54 46.24 -10.88 -18.36
C PRO A 54 44.82 -10.97 -18.91
N ALA A 55 44.15 -9.82 -18.94
CA ALA A 55 42.78 -9.64 -19.40
C ALA A 55 42.43 -10.58 -20.57
N GLY A 56 41.57 -11.56 -20.30
CA GLY A 56 40.97 -12.40 -21.34
C GLY A 56 40.99 -13.91 -21.12
N LYS A 57 41.38 -14.41 -19.93
CA LYS A 57 41.26 -15.86 -19.63
C LYS A 57 39.90 -16.19 -18.99
N PRO A 58 39.23 -17.31 -19.34
CA PRO A 58 37.99 -17.75 -18.70
C PRO A 58 38.10 -17.92 -17.18
N ALA A 59 39.31 -18.23 -16.68
CA ALA A 59 39.60 -18.36 -15.26
C ALA A 59 39.48 -17.02 -14.49
N GLU A 60 39.74 -15.89 -15.14
CA GLU A 60 39.59 -14.55 -14.54
C GLU A 60 38.12 -14.15 -14.41
N ALA A 61 37.33 -14.44 -15.44
CA ALA A 61 35.89 -14.19 -15.42
C ALA A 61 35.22 -14.96 -14.26
N ASN A 62 35.61 -16.22 -14.06
CA ASN A 62 35.10 -17.03 -12.95
C ASN A 62 35.56 -16.55 -11.56
N LEU A 63 36.82 -16.10 -11.43
CA LEU A 63 37.33 -15.53 -10.18
C LEU A 63 36.67 -14.19 -9.84
N TRP A 64 36.39 -13.38 -10.88
CA TRP A 64 35.68 -12.13 -10.77
C TRP A 64 34.24 -12.33 -10.29
N GLU A 65 33.48 -13.19 -10.96
CA GLU A 65 32.09 -13.48 -10.62
C GLU A 65 31.98 -13.99 -9.17
N LYS A 66 32.83 -14.95 -8.80
CA LYS A 66 32.88 -15.49 -7.44
C LYS A 66 33.25 -14.42 -6.39
N SER A 67 34.17 -13.52 -6.71
CA SER A 67 34.55 -12.43 -5.81
C SER A 67 33.41 -11.42 -5.64
N ALA A 68 32.69 -11.09 -6.72
CA ALA A 68 31.54 -10.21 -6.70
C ALA A 68 30.38 -10.81 -5.90
N GLU A 69 30.07 -12.09 -6.09
CA GLU A 69 29.06 -12.82 -5.32
C GLU A 69 29.38 -12.82 -3.82
N ASN A 70 30.63 -13.11 -3.46
CA ASN A 70 31.09 -13.11 -2.06
C ASN A 70 31.02 -11.71 -1.43
N PHE A 71 31.38 -10.68 -2.19
CA PHE A 71 31.26 -9.29 -1.74
C PHE A 71 29.79 -8.89 -1.54
N GLN A 72 28.92 -9.20 -2.50
CA GLN A 72 27.48 -8.94 -2.38
C GLN A 72 26.86 -9.67 -1.19
N LYS A 73 27.22 -10.93 -0.96
CA LYS A 73 26.79 -11.68 0.21
C LYS A 73 27.27 -11.00 1.50
N SER A 74 28.54 -10.64 1.58
CA SER A 74 29.09 -9.94 2.75
C SER A 74 28.42 -8.59 3.00
N MET A 75 28.05 -7.87 1.93
CA MET A 75 27.32 -6.62 2.04
C MET A 75 25.91 -6.84 2.59
N ARG A 76 25.20 -7.88 2.13
CA ARG A 76 23.89 -8.25 2.69
C ARG A 76 24.00 -8.65 4.16
N ASP A 77 24.98 -9.48 4.52
CA ASP A 77 25.22 -9.89 5.91
C ASP A 77 25.54 -8.67 6.80
N PHE A 78 26.36 -7.74 6.31
CA PHE A 78 26.71 -6.50 7.02
C PHE A 78 25.48 -5.63 7.25
N LEU A 79 24.66 -5.42 6.21
CA LEU A 79 23.44 -4.63 6.30
C LEU A 79 22.40 -5.28 7.23
N ALA A 80 22.29 -6.61 7.21
CA ALA A 80 21.39 -7.35 8.09
C ALA A 80 21.72 -7.14 9.58
N LEU A 81 22.98 -6.89 9.96
CA LEU A 81 23.34 -6.57 11.35
C LEU A 81 22.72 -5.27 11.85
N PHE A 82 22.35 -4.36 10.95
CA PHE A 82 21.74 -3.07 11.29
C PHE A 82 20.23 -3.05 11.06
N ASP A 83 19.62 -4.21 10.77
CA ASP A 83 18.19 -4.35 10.43
C ASP A 83 17.74 -3.36 9.34
N VAL A 84 18.63 -3.02 8.41
CA VAL A 84 18.30 -2.09 7.32
C VAL A 84 17.53 -2.82 6.23
N VAL A 85 16.49 -2.17 5.75
CA VAL A 85 15.63 -2.69 4.68
C VAL A 85 16.05 -2.07 3.34
N PRO A 86 16.10 -2.85 2.25
CA PRO A 86 16.30 -2.29 0.92
C PRO A 86 15.31 -1.16 0.63
N ARG A 87 15.79 -0.11 -0.03
CA ARG A 87 14.95 1.07 -0.33
C ARG A 87 13.73 0.71 -1.18
N GLN A 88 13.86 -0.26 -2.09
CA GLN A 88 12.76 -0.72 -2.92
C GLN A 88 11.65 -1.34 -2.06
N ASP A 89 12.00 -2.30 -1.21
CA ASP A 89 11.06 -2.95 -0.29
C ASP A 89 10.36 -1.93 0.61
N TYR A 90 11.09 -0.89 1.06
CA TYR A 90 10.49 0.21 1.81
C TYR A 90 9.49 1.02 0.98
N GLN A 91 9.83 1.33 -0.28
CA GLN A 91 8.94 2.08 -1.17
C GLN A 91 7.68 1.27 -1.51
N ASP A 92 7.83 -0.02 -1.82
CA ASP A 92 6.71 -0.92 -2.11
C ASP A 92 5.78 -1.02 -0.89
N LEU A 93 6.35 -1.12 0.31
CA LEU A 93 5.59 -1.12 1.56
C LEU A 93 4.85 0.21 1.80
N MET A 94 5.48 1.34 1.47
CA MET A 94 4.85 2.66 1.57
C MET A 94 3.65 2.77 0.63
N ASP A 95 3.80 2.32 -0.62
CA ASP A 95 2.77 2.37 -1.64
C ASP A 95 1.58 1.45 -1.25
N GLU A 96 1.86 0.25 -0.74
CA GLU A 96 0.84 -0.66 -0.21
C GLU A 96 0.11 -0.03 0.98
N CYS A 97 0.85 0.57 1.91
CA CYS A 97 0.27 1.27 3.07
C CYS A 97 -0.64 2.42 2.63
N GLN A 98 -0.27 3.17 1.59
CA GLN A 98 -1.12 4.22 1.04
C GLN A 98 -2.40 3.64 0.42
N ALA A 99 -2.29 2.60 -0.41
CA ALA A 99 -3.43 1.94 -1.03
C ALA A 99 -4.41 1.36 0.00
N LEU A 100 -3.88 0.76 1.08
CA LEU A 100 -4.68 0.26 2.18
C LEU A 100 -5.42 1.38 2.92
N ARG A 101 -4.76 2.50 3.21
CA ARG A 101 -5.40 3.67 3.86
C ARG A 101 -6.56 4.22 3.01
N GLU A 102 -6.37 4.34 1.70
CA GLU A 102 -7.43 4.79 0.79
C GLU A 102 -8.60 3.81 0.76
N LYS A 103 -8.32 2.50 0.76
CA LYS A 103 -9.35 1.46 0.81
C LYS A 103 -10.12 1.51 2.13
N THR A 104 -9.43 1.66 3.26
CA THR A 104 -10.07 1.79 4.57
C THR A 104 -10.97 3.02 4.63
N ALA A 105 -10.51 4.18 4.14
CA ALA A 105 -11.32 5.39 4.11
C ALA A 105 -12.62 5.20 3.28
N LYS A 106 -12.53 4.59 2.09
CA LYS A 106 -13.71 4.27 1.26
C LYS A 106 -14.65 3.28 1.95
N GLN A 107 -14.11 2.29 2.63
CA GLN A 107 -14.90 1.31 3.38
C GLN A 107 -15.62 1.95 4.56
N GLU A 108 -14.96 2.84 5.31
CA GLU A 108 -15.56 3.59 6.40
C GLU A 108 -16.69 4.50 5.93
N GLU A 109 -16.50 5.21 4.81
CA GLU A 109 -17.55 6.03 4.18
C GLU A 109 -18.75 5.16 3.78
N THR A 110 -18.50 4.03 3.13
CA THR A 110 -19.55 3.08 2.73
C THR A 110 -20.31 2.55 3.93
N ILE A 111 -19.60 2.16 5.00
CA ILE A 111 -20.20 1.68 6.24
C ILE A 111 -21.06 2.78 6.88
N ALA A 112 -20.56 4.02 6.93
CA ALA A 112 -21.31 5.16 7.46
C ALA A 112 -22.59 5.42 6.65
N ALA A 113 -22.51 5.40 5.33
CA ALA A 113 -23.66 5.56 4.44
C ALA A 113 -24.70 4.45 4.62
N LEU A 114 -24.25 3.19 4.73
CA LEU A 114 -25.13 2.04 4.97
C LEU A 114 -25.80 2.11 6.34
N ARG A 115 -25.05 2.47 7.40
CA ARG A 115 -25.61 2.68 8.75
C ARG A 115 -26.67 3.77 8.75
N LYS A 116 -26.41 4.91 8.09
CA LYS A 116 -27.38 6.01 7.93
C LYS A 116 -28.64 5.56 7.20
N ARG A 117 -28.51 4.81 6.11
CA ARG A 117 -29.66 4.26 5.36
C ARG A 117 -30.47 3.27 6.19
N ARG A 118 -29.81 2.41 6.98
CA ARG A 118 -30.46 1.47 7.88
C ARG A 118 -31.22 2.20 9.00
N GLY A 119 -30.61 3.23 9.60
CA GLY A 119 -31.28 4.10 10.59
C GLY A 119 -32.52 4.79 10.03
N LYS A 120 -32.43 5.37 8.82
CA LYS A 120 -33.60 5.96 8.13
C LYS A 120 -34.72 4.94 7.87
N LYS A 121 -34.37 3.72 7.43
CA LYS A 121 -35.34 2.63 7.23
C LYS A 121 -35.98 2.14 8.53
N ALA A 122 -35.35 2.34 9.68
CA ALA A 122 -35.91 1.97 10.98
C ALA A 122 -36.83 3.06 11.56
N ALA A 123 -36.68 4.32 11.14
CA ALA A 123 -37.59 5.42 11.51
C ALA A 123 -38.85 5.49 10.63
N ALA A 124 -38.73 5.14 9.33
CA ALA A 124 -39.85 5.08 8.39
C ALA A 124 -41.05 4.16 8.76
N PRO A 125 -40.89 3.02 9.48
CA PRO A 125 -41.99 2.10 9.80
C PRO A 125 -43.02 2.70 10.75
N GLU A 126 -42.61 3.50 11.74
CA GLU A 126 -43.55 4.16 12.67
C GLU A 126 -44.39 5.22 11.94
N GLU A 127 -43.75 6.04 11.11
CA GLU A 127 -44.41 7.06 10.28
C GLU A 127 -45.39 6.43 9.26
N THR A 128 -45.04 5.28 8.68
CA THR A 128 -45.94 4.57 7.76
C THR A 128 -47.09 3.87 8.47
N VAL A 129 -46.91 3.36 9.69
CA VAL A 129 -47.98 2.76 10.48
C VAL A 129 -49.00 3.82 10.94
N GLU A 130 -48.55 5.01 11.34
CA GLU A 130 -49.46 6.12 11.66
C GLU A 130 -50.26 6.57 10.44
N GLY A 131 -49.62 6.74 9.29
CA GLY A 131 -50.32 7.10 8.04
C GLY A 131 -51.36 6.05 7.63
N LEU A 132 -51.05 4.76 7.78
CA LEU A 132 -52.02 3.68 7.50
C LEU A 132 -53.21 3.73 8.47
N ARG A 133 -52.96 4.03 9.74
CA ARG A 133 -54.00 4.14 10.78
C ARG A 133 -54.96 5.31 10.50
N GLU A 134 -54.44 6.44 10.04
CA GLU A 134 -55.26 7.58 9.59
C GLU A 134 -56.14 7.23 8.39
N VAL A 135 -55.59 6.54 7.38
CA VAL A 135 -56.34 6.14 6.18
C VAL A 135 -57.48 5.19 6.53
N ILE A 136 -57.22 4.18 7.38
CA ILE A 136 -58.25 3.24 7.85
C ILE A 136 -59.35 3.98 8.61
N ARG A 137 -58.99 4.94 9.46
CA ARG A 137 -59.96 5.75 10.21
C ARG A 137 -60.84 6.58 9.26
N LYS A 138 -60.24 7.29 8.29
CA LYS A 138 -60.99 8.07 7.30
C LYS A 138 -61.95 7.21 6.48
N GLN A 139 -61.50 6.05 6.01
CA GLN A 139 -62.38 5.12 5.29
C GLN A 139 -63.54 4.62 6.16
N SER A 140 -63.29 4.35 7.45
CA SER A 140 -64.36 3.94 8.37
C SER A 140 -65.39 5.05 8.59
N ASP A 141 -64.93 6.29 8.74
CA ASP A 141 -65.79 7.47 8.90
C ASP A 141 -66.63 7.73 7.63
N GLU A 142 -66.03 7.63 6.45
CA GLU A 142 -66.71 7.76 5.15
C GLU A 142 -67.74 6.65 4.93
N PHE A 143 -67.40 5.40 5.26
CA PHE A 143 -68.33 4.28 5.16
C PHE A 143 -69.52 4.45 6.11
N GLN A 144 -69.28 4.87 7.36
CA GLN A 144 -70.35 5.16 8.31
C GLN A 144 -71.25 6.31 7.82
N SER A 145 -70.66 7.34 7.22
CA SER A 145 -71.41 8.46 6.62
C SER A 145 -72.32 7.95 5.49
N LEU A 146 -71.79 7.10 4.61
CA LEU A 146 -72.55 6.52 3.49
C LEU A 146 -73.70 5.64 3.98
N MET A 147 -73.45 4.80 5.00
CA MET A 147 -74.49 3.98 5.63
C MET A 147 -75.58 4.82 6.31
N LYS A 148 -75.21 5.93 6.96
CA LYS A 148 -76.19 6.88 7.54
C LYS A 148 -77.01 7.58 6.46
N ALA A 149 -76.37 8.02 5.38
CA ALA A 149 -77.06 8.64 4.25
C ALA A 149 -78.07 7.67 3.62
N MET A 150 -77.66 6.40 3.43
CA MET A 150 -78.52 5.35 2.91
C MET A 150 -79.68 5.05 3.87
N ALA A 151 -79.42 4.92 5.16
CA ALA A 151 -80.47 4.72 6.17
C ALA A 151 -81.49 5.87 6.19
N ASN A 152 -81.02 7.12 6.05
CA ASN A 152 -81.90 8.29 6.00
C ASN A 152 -82.81 8.28 4.76
N ILE A 153 -82.32 7.81 3.60
CA ILE A 153 -83.15 7.67 2.38
C ILE A 153 -84.30 6.68 2.62
N PHE A 154 -84.04 5.57 3.30
CA PHE A 154 -85.05 4.56 3.62
C PHE A 154 -85.98 4.93 4.78
N GLN A 155 -85.64 5.94 5.60
CA GLN A 155 -86.47 6.43 6.70
C GLN A 155 -87.41 7.58 6.30
N THR A 156 -87.27 8.16 5.11
CA THR A 156 -88.24 9.14 4.59
C THR A 156 -89.50 8.42 4.08
N PRO A 157 -90.68 8.56 4.73
CA PRO A 157 -91.92 7.98 4.21
C PRO A 157 -92.34 8.67 2.91
N PRO A 158 -93.04 7.98 2.00
CA PRO A 158 -93.53 8.61 0.77
C PRO A 158 -94.51 9.72 1.12
N LYS A 159 -94.26 10.93 0.58
CA LYS A 159 -95.25 12.01 0.62
C LYS A 159 -96.42 11.60 -0.28
N SER A 160 -97.56 11.29 0.34
CA SER A 160 -98.89 11.17 -0.28
C SER A 160 -99.33 12.49 -0.90
#